data_AF-A0A0B1TNA3-F1
#
_entry.id   AF-A0A0B1TNA3-F1
#
_cell.length_a   1.000
_cell.length_b   1.000
_cell.length_c   1.000
_cell.angle_alpha   90.00
_cell.angle_beta   90.00
_cell.angle_gamma   90.00
#
_symmetry.space_group_name_H-M   'P 1'
#
loop_
_entity.id
_entity.type
_entity.pdbx_description
1 polymer ?
#
loop_
_entity_poly.entity_id
_entity_poly.type
_entity_poly.pdbx_seq_one_letter_code
_entity_poly.pdbx_strand_id
1 'polypeptide(L)'
;MYGTAAADIINVIRRSKTCVLTLKAESLVAVRTADIMPFILFVAPPSLQTLRRQKECAGQFSVKDDELKSILSQGKTIEQKFGHLFDSIIVNTDFDKSLSEIKAVLRRLETEPQWVPSEWVS
;
A
#
# COMPACT_ATOMS: atom_id res chain seq x y z
N MET A 1 -11.98 1.97 20.35
CA MET A 1 -10.56 2.28 20.05
C MET A 1 -9.81 0.96 19.93
N TYR A 2 -9.65 0.45 18.71
CA TYR A 2 -8.87 -0.76 18.43
C TYR A 2 -8.12 -0.47 17.14
N GLY A 3 -7.06 0.30 17.27
CA GLY A 3 -6.07 0.51 16.22
C GLY A 3 -4.73 0.27 16.88
N THR A 4 -3.81 -0.39 16.18
CA THR A 4 -2.38 -0.45 16.52
C THR A 4 -2.00 0.89 17.12
N ALA A 5 -1.66 0.95 18.40
CA ALA A 5 -1.42 2.24 19.02
C ALA A 5 -0.23 2.85 18.27
N ALA A 6 -0.27 4.13 17.90
CA ALA A 6 0.89 4.77 17.28
C ALA A 6 2.18 4.51 18.10
N ALA A 7 2.02 4.37 19.42
CA ALA A 7 3.03 3.90 20.35
C ALA A 7 3.66 2.54 19.99
N ASP A 8 2.90 1.56 19.52
CA ASP A 8 3.41 0.25 19.11
C ASP A 8 4.26 0.37 17.84
N ILE A 9 3.82 1.18 16.88
CA ILE A 9 4.58 1.46 15.64
C ILE A 9 5.92 2.11 16.02
N ILE A 10 5.88 3.15 16.85
CA ILE A 10 7.08 3.85 17.34
C ILE A 10 7.99 2.90 18.12
N ASN A 11 7.44 1.98 18.92
CA ASN A 11 8.22 0.98 19.65
C ASN A 11 8.95 0.00 18.73
N VAL A 12 8.35 -0.39 17.61
CA VAL A 12 9.01 -1.24 16.59
C VAL A 12 10.13 -0.47 15.91
N ILE A 13 9.88 0.78 15.51
CA ILE A 13 10.88 1.67 14.89
C ILE A 13 12.08 1.86 15.83
N ARG A 14 11.83 2.13 17.11
CA ARG A 14 12.89 2.26 18.15
C ARG A 14 13.75 1.01 18.32
N ARG A 15 13.23 -0.16 17.96
CA ARG A 15 13.98 -1.44 17.98
C ARG A 15 14.73 -1.69 16.66
N SER A 16 14.84 -0.68 15.79
CA SER A 16 15.47 -0.78 14.46
C SER A 16 14.85 -1.88 13.59
N LYS A 17 13.52 -2.02 13.65
CA LYS A 17 12.76 -2.97 12.83
C LYS A 17 11.81 -2.22 11.90
N THR A 18 11.61 -2.75 10.71
CA THR A 18 10.64 -2.25 9.75
C THR A 18 9.24 -2.75 10.11
N CYS A 19 8.28 -1.84 10.20
CA CYS A 19 6.88 -2.16 10.42
C CYS A 19 6.16 -2.23 9.07
N VAL A 20 5.49 -3.35 8.78
CA VAL A 20 4.63 -3.50 7.60
C VAL A 20 3.18 -3.47 8.05
N LEU A 21 2.42 -2.49 7.55
CA LEU A 21 1.05 -2.24 7.97
C LEU A 21 0.10 -2.27 6.79
N THR A 22 -1.00 -3.02 6.92
CA THR A 22 -2.13 -2.97 5.99
C THR A 22 -3.17 -2.02 6.56
N LEU A 23 -3.25 -0.80 6.00
CA LEU A 23 -4.15 0.25 6.47
C LEU A 23 -5.24 0.54 5.43
N LYS A 24 -6.37 1.06 5.90
CA LYS A 24 -7.37 1.68 5.04
C LYS A 24 -6.90 3.07 4.63
N ALA A 25 -7.31 3.53 3.45
CA ALA A 25 -6.86 4.81 2.90
C ALA A 25 -7.19 6.00 3.81
N GLU A 26 -8.32 5.94 4.53
CA GLU A 26 -8.76 6.98 5.47
C GLU A 26 -7.84 7.12 6.68
N SER A 27 -7.06 6.08 7.00
CA SER A 27 -6.13 6.07 8.14
C SER A 27 -4.72 6.57 7.77
N LEU A 28 -4.43 6.80 6.49
CA LEU A 28 -3.08 7.21 6.04
C LEU A 28 -2.66 8.56 6.64
N VAL A 29 -3.59 9.50 6.77
CA VAL A 29 -3.33 10.82 7.36
C VAL A 29 -2.87 10.70 8.82
N ALA A 30 -3.42 9.75 9.57
CA ALA A 30 -3.09 9.57 10.99
C ALA A 30 -1.68 9.02 11.21
N VAL A 31 -1.12 8.29 10.23
CA VAL A 31 0.24 7.72 10.32
C VAL A 31 1.29 8.58 9.63
N ARG A 32 0.88 9.58 8.84
CA ARG A 32 1.76 10.48 8.08
C ARG A 32 2.31 11.61 8.97
N THR A 33 3.15 11.23 9.93
CA THR A 33 3.79 12.15 10.90
C THR A 33 5.31 12.05 10.86
N ALA A 34 6.00 13.08 11.41
CA ALA A 34 7.46 13.11 11.50
C ALA A 34 8.04 11.97 12.37
N ASP A 35 7.29 11.45 13.35
CA ASP A 35 7.77 10.35 14.19
C ASP A 35 7.74 8.99 13.48
N ILE A 36 6.81 8.81 12.52
CA ILE A 36 6.59 7.53 11.84
C ILE A 36 7.25 7.51 10.47
N MET A 37 7.22 8.65 9.75
CA MET A 37 7.70 8.83 8.38
C MET A 37 7.38 7.64 7.47
N PRO A 38 6.08 7.29 7.29
CA PRO A 38 5.71 6.08 6.56
C PRO A 38 6.07 6.19 5.08
N PHE A 39 6.55 5.10 4.49
CA PHE A 39 6.55 4.92 3.04
C PHE A 39 5.23 4.26 2.61
N ILE A 40 4.43 4.98 1.85
CA ILE A 40 3.08 4.58 1.45
C ILE A 40 3.12 4.00 0.04
N LEU A 41 3.06 2.67 -0.02
CA LEU A 41 2.93 1.91 -1.26
C LEU A 41 1.46 1.56 -1.52
N PHE A 42 0.93 2.01 -2.66
CA PHE A 42 -0.39 1.61 -3.12
C PHE A 42 -0.30 0.46 -4.14
N VAL A 43 -1.01 -0.64 -3.86
CA VAL A 43 -1.14 -1.77 -4.79
C VAL A 43 -2.45 -1.61 -5.56
N ALA A 44 -2.34 -1.05 -6.77
CA ALA A 44 -3.48 -0.78 -7.62
C ALA A 44 -4.03 -2.08 -8.22
N PRO A 45 -5.37 -2.23 -8.34
CA PRO A 45 -5.96 -3.37 -9.00
C PRO A 45 -5.62 -3.35 -10.51
N PRO A 46 -5.45 -4.52 -11.15
CA PRO A 46 -5.17 -4.61 -12.57
C PRO A 46 -6.45 -4.39 -13.40
N SER A 47 -6.41 -4.62 -14.72
CA SER A 47 -7.62 -4.58 -15.54
C SER A 47 -8.64 -5.66 -15.12
N LEU A 48 -9.93 -5.45 -15.44
CA LEU A 48 -11.00 -6.41 -15.11
C LEU A 48 -10.70 -7.83 -15.60
N GLN A 49 -10.18 -7.96 -16.82
CA GLN A 49 -9.84 -9.26 -17.41
C GLN A 49 -8.69 -9.94 -16.64
N THR A 50 -7.64 -9.19 -16.31
CA THR A 50 -6.51 -9.71 -15.54
C THR A 50 -6.93 -10.10 -14.13
N LEU A 51 -7.74 -9.27 -13.46
CA LEU A 51 -8.25 -9.56 -12.13
C LEU A 51 -9.11 -10.83 -12.12
N ARG A 52 -9.97 -11.00 -13.14
CA ARG A 52 -10.76 -12.23 -13.30
C ARG A 52 -9.87 -13.45 -13.44
N ARG A 53 -8.89 -13.40 -14.33
CA ARG A 53 -7.94 -14.49 -14.55
C ARG A 53 -7.17 -14.84 -13.26
N GLN A 54 -6.73 -13.85 -12.50
CA GLN A 54 -6.06 -14.07 -11.21
C GLN A 54 -6.95 -14.81 -10.21
N LYS A 55 -8.24 -14.45 -10.14
CA LYS A 55 -9.22 -15.12 -9.28
C LYS A 55 -9.44 -16.57 -9.71
N GLU A 56 -9.58 -16.81 -11.01
CA GLU A 56 -9.68 -18.17 -11.58
C GLU A 56 -8.43 -19.02 -11.27
N CYS A 57 -7.22 -18.47 -11.47
CA CYS A 57 -5.96 -19.14 -11.10
C CYS A 57 -5.86 -19.43 -9.59
N ALA A 58 -6.49 -18.60 -8.75
CA ALA A 58 -6.59 -18.82 -7.31
C ALA A 58 -7.72 -19.81 -6.91
N GLY A 59 -8.37 -20.46 -7.88
CA GLY A 59 -9.46 -21.42 -7.66
C GLY A 59 -10.84 -20.78 -7.46
N GLN A 60 -10.98 -19.48 -7.67
CA GLN A 60 -12.23 -18.73 -7.51
C GLN A 60 -12.90 -18.50 -8.88
N PHE A 61 -13.62 -19.52 -9.37
CA PHE A 61 -14.22 -19.51 -10.71
C PHE A 61 -15.60 -18.81 -10.80
N SER A 62 -16.28 -18.58 -9.68
CA SER A 62 -17.65 -18.05 -9.64
C SER A 62 -17.75 -16.61 -9.14
N VAL A 63 -16.68 -15.83 -9.26
CA VAL A 63 -16.69 -14.41 -8.83
C VAL A 63 -17.56 -13.61 -9.79
N LYS A 64 -18.52 -12.85 -9.25
CA LYS A 64 -19.43 -12.03 -10.04
C LYS A 64 -18.71 -10.81 -10.61
N ASP A 65 -19.05 -10.42 -11.83
CA ASP A 65 -18.51 -9.22 -12.49
C ASP A 65 -18.70 -7.96 -11.64
N ASP A 66 -19.82 -7.85 -10.93
CA ASP A 66 -20.10 -6.68 -10.07
C ASP A 66 -19.12 -6.57 -8.89
N GLU A 67 -18.68 -7.72 -8.34
CA GLU A 67 -17.67 -7.74 -7.28
C GLU A 67 -16.31 -7.29 -7.81
N LEU A 68 -15.92 -7.79 -8.99
CA LEU A 68 -14.68 -7.39 -9.65
C LEU A 68 -14.69 -5.89 -10.01
N LYS A 69 -15.82 -5.38 -10.55
CA LYS A 69 -16.00 -3.96 -10.85
C LYS A 69 -16.00 -3.10 -9.58
N SER A 70 -16.53 -3.61 -8.47
CA SER A 70 -16.48 -2.93 -7.17
C SER A 70 -15.04 -2.73 -6.72
N ILE A 71 -14.18 -3.75 -6.83
CA ILE A 71 -12.74 -3.64 -6.51
C ILE A 71 -12.07 -2.56 -7.36
N LEU A 72 -12.34 -2.54 -8.67
CA LEU A 72 -11.78 -1.53 -9.57
C LEU A 72 -12.26 -0.12 -9.23
N SER A 73 -13.54 0.04 -8.95
CA SER A 73 -14.15 1.32 -8.57
C SER A 73 -13.58 1.84 -7.25
N GLN A 74 -13.40 0.97 -6.27
CA GLN A 74 -12.77 1.30 -4.99
C GLN A 74 -11.31 1.72 -5.19
N GLY A 75 -10.54 0.96 -5.97
CA GLY A 75 -9.16 1.30 -6.31
C GLY A 75 -9.05 2.68 -6.95
N LYS A 76 -9.89 2.97 -7.95
CA LYS A 76 -9.95 4.28 -8.61
C LYS A 76 -10.33 5.41 -7.65
N THR A 77 -11.31 5.16 -6.76
CA THR A 77 -11.74 6.15 -5.77
C THR A 77 -10.62 6.47 -4.78
N ILE A 78 -9.89 5.44 -4.33
CA ILE A 78 -8.75 5.59 -3.41
C ILE A 78 -7.63 6.39 -4.08
N GLU A 79 -7.26 6.03 -5.32
CA GLU A 79 -6.24 6.74 -6.09
C GLU A 79 -6.61 8.21 -6.33
N GLN A 80 -7.86 8.49 -6.70
CA GLN A 80 -8.32 9.86 -6.91
C GLN A 80 -8.30 10.71 -5.64
N LYS A 81 -8.69 10.14 -4.49
CA LYS A 81 -8.81 10.90 -3.23
C LYS A 81 -7.48 11.01 -2.48
N PHE A 82 -6.69 9.95 -2.47
CA PHE A 82 -5.52 9.80 -1.61
C PHE A 82 -4.21 9.62 -2.39
N GLY A 83 -4.24 9.65 -3.73
CA GLY A 83 -3.06 9.42 -4.57
C GLY A 83 -1.87 10.34 -4.27
N HIS A 84 -2.14 11.57 -3.83
CA HIS A 84 -1.13 12.54 -3.41
C HIS A 84 -0.37 12.13 -2.13
N LEU A 85 -0.85 11.11 -1.40
CA LEU A 85 -0.19 10.55 -0.22
C LEU A 85 0.70 9.35 -0.56
N PHE A 86 0.65 8.83 -1.79
CA PHE A 86 1.39 7.62 -2.16
C PHE A 86 2.80 7.96 -2.62
N ASP A 87 3.79 7.27 -2.06
CA ASP A 87 5.19 7.39 -2.47
C ASP A 87 5.48 6.51 -3.69
N SER A 88 4.73 5.41 -3.86
CA SER A 88 4.83 4.53 -5.03
C SER A 88 3.52 3.80 -5.30
N ILE A 89 3.31 3.45 -6.57
CA ILE A 89 2.14 2.70 -7.04
C ILE A 89 2.62 1.48 -7.83
N ILE A 90 2.14 0.29 -7.47
CA ILE A 90 2.39 -0.97 -8.19
C ILE A 90 1.06 -1.53 -8.65
N VAL A 91 0.94 -1.85 -9.94
CA VAL A 91 -0.26 -2.51 -10.48
C VAL A 91 -0.12 -4.02 -10.33
N ASN A 92 -1.06 -4.63 -9.60
CA ASN A 92 -1.04 -6.07 -9.31
C ASN A 92 -1.46 -6.91 -10.52
N THR A 93 -0.63 -6.96 -11.55
CA THR A 93 -0.88 -7.74 -12.79
C THR A 93 -0.52 -9.21 -12.64
N ASP A 94 0.49 -9.51 -11.85
CA ASP A 94 1.01 -10.85 -11.56
C ASP A 94 1.63 -10.87 -10.17
N PHE A 95 1.40 -11.94 -9.41
CA PHE A 95 1.82 -12.01 -8.01
C PHE A 95 3.35 -11.97 -7.86
N ASP A 96 4.07 -12.77 -8.65
CA ASP A 96 5.52 -12.86 -8.57
C ASP A 96 6.18 -11.55 -9.01
N LYS A 97 5.67 -10.95 -10.08
CA LYS A 97 6.15 -9.65 -10.58
C LYS A 97 5.93 -8.55 -9.54
N SER A 98 4.71 -8.42 -9.02
CA SER A 98 4.40 -7.37 -8.04
C SER A 98 5.19 -7.57 -6.74
N LEU A 99 5.38 -8.81 -6.29
CA LEU A 99 6.24 -9.09 -5.13
C LEU A 99 7.70 -8.70 -5.39
N SER A 100 8.22 -8.97 -6.59
CA SER A 100 9.57 -8.57 -6.98
C SER A 100 9.74 -7.05 -7.00
N GLU A 101 8.74 -6.32 -7.52
CA GLU A 101 8.71 -4.85 -7.52
C GLU A 101 8.68 -4.30 -6.09
N ILE A 102 7.84 -4.86 -5.21
CA ILE A 102 7.79 -4.46 -3.79
C ILE A 102 9.16 -4.67 -3.13
N LYS A 103 9.80 -5.83 -3.35
CA LYS A 103 11.14 -6.10 -2.82
C LYS A 103 12.19 -5.13 -3.37
N ALA A 104 12.06 -4.71 -4.62
CA ALA A 104 12.96 -3.72 -5.20
C ALA A 104 12.78 -2.35 -4.55
N VAL A 105 11.54 -1.92 -4.31
CA VAL A 105 11.24 -0.69 -3.56
C VAL A 105 11.82 -0.76 -2.16
N LEU A 106 11.60 -1.86 -1.42
CA LEU A 106 12.14 -2.05 -0.08
C LEU A 106 13.67 -1.93 -0.03
N ARG A 107 14.38 -2.59 -0.97
CA ARG A 107 15.85 -2.48 -1.06
C ARG A 107 16.30 -1.03 -1.28
N ARG A 108 15.61 -0.29 -2.15
CA ARG A 108 15.94 1.11 -2.41
C ARG A 108 15.74 1.98 -1.17
N LEU A 109 14.70 1.73 -0.38
CA LEU A 109 14.46 2.45 0.88
C LEU A 109 15.57 2.22 1.92
N GLU A 110 16.27 1.09 1.85
CA GLU A 110 17.40 0.79 2.74
C GLU A 110 18.71 1.45 2.28
N THR A 111 18.84 1.80 0.99
CA THR A 111 20.12 2.23 0.40
C THR A 111 20.13 3.66 -0.15
N GLU A 112 18.96 4.22 -0.48
CA GLU A 112 18.81 5.53 -1.14
C GLU A 112 18.17 6.54 -0.18
N PRO A 113 18.57 7.82 -0.23
CA PRO A 113 17.87 8.87 0.52
C PRO A 113 16.44 9.08 -0.03
N GLN A 114 15.49 9.37 0.86
CA GLN A 114 14.08 9.57 0.51
C GLN A 114 13.68 11.05 0.60
N TRP A 115 12.79 11.47 -0.30
CA TRP A 115 12.09 12.76 -0.21
C TRP A 115 11.04 12.69 0.89
N VAL A 116 11.12 13.62 1.85
CA VAL A 116 10.13 13.80 2.91
C VAL A 116 9.58 15.22 2.88
N PRO A 117 8.34 15.46 3.36
CA PRO A 117 7.83 16.81 3.59
C PRO A 117 8.80 17.62 4.43
N SER A 118 8.98 18.90 4.07
CA SER A 118 9.85 19.82 4.82
C SER A 118 9.42 19.97 6.28
N GLU A 119 8.12 19.83 6.55
CA GLU A 119 7.52 19.88 7.88
C GLU A 119 7.99 18.75 8.79
N TRP A 120 8.60 17.68 8.27
CA TRP A 120 9.10 16.56 9.06
C TRP A 120 10.55 16.72 9.51
N VAL A 121 11.29 17.64 8.89
CA VAL A 121 12.72 17.85 9.15
C VAL A 121 13.00 19.20 9.83
N SER A 122 11.94 19.92 10.21
CA SER A 122 12.04 21.22 10.89
C SER A 122 12.10 21.10 12.41
#